data_AF-A0A504ZB22-F1
#
_entry.id   AF-A0A504ZB22-F1
#
_cell.length_a   1.000
_cell.length_b   1.000
_cell.length_c   1.000
_cell.angle_alpha   90.00
_cell.angle_beta   90.00
_cell.angle_gamma   90.00
#
_symmetry.space_group_name_H-M   'P 1'
#
loop_
_entity.id
_entity.type
_entity.pdbx_description
1 polymer ?
#
loop_
_entity_poly.entity_id
_entity_poly.type
_entity_poly.pdbx_seq_one_letter_code
_entity_poly.pdbx_strand_id
1 'polypeptide(L)'
;MHVRTSAGTCPVEFFGNCPVPNTTDIELACVDPDSAITVHKLQDNDLGQRRLRIHNLSLSTTSSIPEIFRIAELDTHMNWLGKFAMHDLCSRAHQHLVDEMTSKAAYTLAAYRRHCSGGPSDVGASPGERVPPRNMKLFPMYIQCLMKTDAFMPTDQVSIDERARLMFLLNEMDVEQSNALFYPRLYPVHNLAPKFEGNVYPPPAIRCSYEYMQPDGAYLLENGLNLLQCSTTRALCSRPLEPKRPGAQCDQKLAVATTPRGVSDARG
;
A
#
# COMPACT_ATOMS: atom_id res chain seq x y z
N MET A 1 -22.96 7.57 9.79
CA MET A 1 -21.70 8.23 9.41
C MET A 1 -22.02 9.13 8.25
N HIS A 2 -21.81 10.44 8.36
CA HIS A 2 -22.29 11.42 7.36
C HIS A 2 -21.23 12.50 7.13
N VAL A 3 -21.02 12.84 5.85
CA VAL A 3 -19.91 13.68 5.40
C VAL A 3 -20.45 14.94 4.75
N ARG A 4 -20.21 16.08 5.39
CA ARG A 4 -20.58 17.39 4.86
C ARG A 4 -19.37 18.07 4.27
N THR A 5 -19.58 18.74 3.16
CA THR A 5 -18.54 19.44 2.40
C THR A 5 -19.00 20.87 2.12
N SER A 6 -18.04 21.77 1.87
CA SER A 6 -18.33 23.13 1.44
C SER A 6 -18.94 23.15 0.04
N ALA A 7 -19.59 24.26 -0.32
CA ALA A 7 -20.16 24.45 -1.65
C ALA A 7 -19.14 24.18 -2.76
N GLY A 8 -19.54 23.41 -3.78
CA GLY A 8 -18.71 23.05 -4.94
C GLY A 8 -18.02 21.68 -4.86
N THR A 9 -18.11 20.99 -3.73
CA THR A 9 -17.64 19.61 -3.58
C THR A 9 -18.73 18.74 -2.95
N CYS A 10 -18.78 17.47 -3.29
CA CYS A 10 -19.63 16.49 -2.62
C CYS A 10 -18.94 15.12 -2.57
N PRO A 11 -19.13 14.33 -1.50
CA PRO A 11 -18.73 12.93 -1.49
C PRO A 11 -19.63 12.16 -2.48
N VAL A 12 -19.01 11.31 -3.30
CA VAL A 12 -19.72 10.52 -4.34
C VAL A 12 -19.65 9.03 -4.03
N GLU A 13 -18.50 8.57 -3.57
CA GLU A 13 -18.23 7.16 -3.30
C GLU A 13 -17.63 7.00 -1.90
N PHE A 14 -17.98 5.90 -1.26
CA PHE A 14 -17.49 5.52 0.06
C PHE A 14 -16.91 4.11 0.00
N PHE A 15 -15.75 3.94 0.61
CA PHE A 15 -15.07 2.65 0.67
C PHE A 15 -14.90 2.23 2.13
N GLY A 16 -15.30 1.00 2.43
CA GLY A 16 -15.21 0.39 3.75
C GLY A 16 -16.08 -0.86 3.87
N ASN A 17 -15.90 -1.61 4.95
CA ASN A 17 -16.71 -2.80 5.26
C ASN A 17 -18.05 -2.39 5.89
N CYS A 18 -18.83 -1.61 5.16
CA CYS A 18 -20.07 -1.04 5.66
C CYS A 18 -21.15 -0.98 4.57
N PRO A 19 -22.41 -1.28 4.92
CA PRO A 19 -23.52 -1.05 4.02
C PRO A 19 -23.72 0.46 3.82
N VAL A 20 -23.93 0.84 2.56
CA VAL A 20 -24.22 2.22 2.15
C VAL A 20 -25.60 2.20 1.49
N PRO A 21 -26.70 2.29 2.26
CA PRO A 21 -28.06 2.14 1.74
C PRO A 21 -28.51 3.35 0.91
N ASN A 22 -27.91 4.52 1.12
CA ASN A 22 -28.15 5.74 0.38
C ASN A 22 -26.81 6.41 0.01
N THR A 23 -26.82 7.43 -0.83
CA THR A 23 -25.58 8.09 -1.32
C THR A 23 -24.97 9.08 -0.31
N THR A 24 -25.49 9.20 0.91
CA THR A 24 -25.13 10.28 1.85
C THR A 24 -24.73 9.81 3.24
N ASP A 25 -25.34 8.73 3.70
CA ASP A 25 -25.23 8.17 5.04
C ASP A 25 -24.66 6.75 4.97
N ILE A 26 -23.57 6.57 5.70
CA ILE A 26 -22.96 5.27 5.93
C ILE A 26 -23.48 4.73 7.26
N GLU A 27 -23.99 3.51 7.26
CA GLU A 27 -24.47 2.84 8.47
C GLU A 27 -23.42 1.88 9.01
N LEU A 28 -23.19 1.92 10.32
CA LEU A 28 -22.14 1.15 10.98
C LEU A 28 -22.69 0.54 12.26
N ALA A 29 -22.83 -0.79 12.27
CA ALA A 29 -23.30 -1.52 13.44
C ALA A 29 -22.36 -1.36 14.64
N CYS A 30 -21.04 -1.48 14.42
CA CYS A 30 -19.98 -1.22 15.38
C CYS A 30 -18.83 -0.48 14.68
N VAL A 31 -17.91 0.14 15.45
CA VAL A 31 -16.60 0.60 14.93
C VAL A 31 -15.62 0.52 16.05
N ASP A 32 -14.49 -0.05 15.68
CA ASP A 32 -13.33 -0.20 16.50
C ASP A 32 -12.33 0.90 16.17
N PRO A 33 -11.47 1.31 17.13
CA PRO A 33 -10.45 2.33 16.91
C PRO A 33 -9.52 2.04 15.73
N ASP A 34 -9.33 0.75 15.42
CA ASP A 34 -8.41 0.27 14.39
C ASP A 34 -9.05 0.19 12.99
N SER A 35 -10.37 0.38 12.89
CA SER A 35 -11.10 0.37 11.63
C SER A 35 -11.07 1.76 10.98
N ALA A 36 -10.47 1.87 9.80
CA ALA A 36 -10.46 3.09 9.02
C ALA A 36 -11.53 3.02 7.93
N ILE A 37 -12.62 3.73 8.17
CA ILE A 37 -13.62 4.01 7.15
C ILE A 37 -13.30 5.38 6.58
N THR A 38 -13.30 5.47 5.26
CA THR A 38 -13.12 6.74 4.56
C THR A 38 -14.40 7.58 4.74
N VAL A 39 -14.42 8.34 5.85
CA VAL A 39 -15.25 9.52 6.28
C VAL A 39 -16.72 9.28 6.71
N HIS A 40 -17.36 9.78 7.81
CA HIS A 40 -17.10 10.28 9.21
C HIS A 40 -18.11 9.69 10.28
N LYS A 41 -17.72 9.14 11.47
CA LYS A 41 -18.58 8.26 12.35
C LYS A 41 -19.33 8.89 13.56
N LEU A 42 -20.54 8.40 13.86
CA LEU A 42 -21.21 8.42 15.19
C LEU A 42 -20.91 7.14 16.00
N GLN A 43 -20.46 7.25 17.27
CA GLN A 43 -20.14 6.10 18.12
C GLN A 43 -21.13 6.01 19.30
N ASP A 44 -21.74 4.85 19.50
CA ASP A 44 -22.31 4.45 20.79
C ASP A 44 -21.19 3.75 21.57
N ASN A 45 -20.88 4.29 22.76
CA ASN A 45 -19.99 3.62 23.70
C ASN A 45 -20.82 2.64 24.56
N ASP A 46 -20.16 1.62 25.13
CA ASP A 46 -20.68 0.59 26.06
C ASP A 46 -21.36 1.11 27.36
N LEU A 47 -21.62 2.42 27.45
CA LEU A 47 -22.22 3.12 28.60
C LEU A 47 -23.66 3.58 28.34
N GLY A 48 -24.30 3.14 27.24
CA GLY A 48 -25.70 3.44 26.94
C GLY A 48 -25.98 4.92 26.64
N GLN A 49 -24.95 5.69 26.29
CA GLN A 49 -25.07 7.12 25.99
C GLN A 49 -24.92 7.36 24.49
N ARG A 50 -25.93 8.00 23.90
CA ARG A 50 -25.86 8.50 22.53
C ARG A 50 -24.86 9.65 22.43
N ARG A 51 -23.77 9.45 21.71
CA ARG A 51 -22.71 10.46 21.52
C ARG A 51 -22.53 10.80 20.05
N LEU A 52 -22.06 12.03 19.81
CA LEU A 52 -21.74 12.52 18.48
C LEU A 52 -20.29 13.01 18.47
N ARG A 53 -19.47 12.40 17.62
CA ARG A 53 -18.08 12.81 17.37
C ARG A 53 -18.07 13.68 16.10
N ILE A 54 -17.30 14.77 16.11
CA ILE A 54 -17.16 15.69 14.96
C ILE A 54 -15.69 15.85 14.63
N HIS A 55 -15.32 15.56 13.38
CA HIS A 55 -14.02 15.88 12.81
C HIS A 55 -14.19 17.01 11.79
N ASN A 56 -13.51 18.14 12.02
CA ASN A 56 -13.49 19.28 11.11
C ASN A 56 -12.13 19.34 10.40
N LEU A 57 -12.14 19.32 9.07
CA LEU A 57 -10.95 19.46 8.22
C LEU A 57 -11.12 20.66 7.30
N SER A 58 -10.09 21.50 7.21
CA SER A 58 -10.03 22.64 6.28
C SER A 58 -8.86 22.42 5.32
N LEU A 59 -9.13 22.48 4.02
CA LEU A 59 -8.15 22.29 2.96
C LEU A 59 -8.00 23.57 2.16
N SER A 60 -6.77 23.90 1.78
CA SER A 60 -6.49 25.05 0.93
C SER A 60 -6.86 24.75 -0.52
N THR A 61 -7.46 25.73 -1.21
CA THR A 61 -7.79 25.62 -2.63
C THR A 61 -6.70 26.29 -3.46
N THR A 62 -6.42 25.72 -4.63
CA THR A 62 -5.42 26.27 -5.56
C THR A 62 -5.86 26.01 -6.99
N SER A 63 -5.56 26.96 -7.89
CA SER A 63 -5.70 26.79 -9.34
C SER A 63 -4.41 26.32 -10.01
N SER A 64 -3.30 26.25 -9.25
CA SER A 64 -1.98 25.87 -9.76
C SER A 64 -1.75 24.36 -9.63
N ILE A 65 -1.59 23.67 -10.76
CA ILE A 65 -1.30 22.23 -10.79
C ILE A 65 0.00 21.87 -10.03
N PRO A 66 1.12 22.61 -10.17
CA PRO A 66 2.33 22.36 -9.37
C PRO A 66 2.10 22.35 -7.86
N GLU A 67 1.21 23.22 -7.37
CA GLU A 67 0.87 23.31 -5.95
C GLU A 67 0.16 22.01 -5.48
N ILE A 68 -0.70 21.42 -6.32
CA ILE A 68 -1.39 20.15 -6.04
C ILE A 68 -0.37 19.01 -5.85
N PHE A 69 0.61 18.89 -6.75
CA PHE A 69 1.67 17.88 -6.62
C PHE A 69 2.59 18.11 -5.41
N ARG A 70 2.70 19.35 -4.93
CA ARG A 70 3.48 19.73 -3.75
C ARG A 70 2.81 19.32 -2.43
N ILE A 71 1.48 19.30 -2.39
CA ILE A 71 0.70 18.92 -1.20
C ILE A 71 0.20 17.47 -1.23
N ALA A 72 0.32 16.79 -2.38
CA ALA A 72 -0.11 15.40 -2.52
C ALA A 72 0.62 14.48 -1.53
N GLU A 73 -0.15 13.68 -0.81
CA GLU A 73 0.35 12.65 0.10
C GLU A 73 0.20 11.28 -0.55
N LEU A 74 1.32 10.59 -0.71
CA LEU A 74 1.37 9.33 -1.45
C LEU A 74 0.64 8.20 -0.73
N ASP A 75 0.85 8.06 0.57
CA ASP A 75 0.33 6.92 1.35
C ASP A 75 -1.19 6.95 1.41
N THR A 76 -1.78 8.11 1.69
CA THR A 76 -3.24 8.33 1.63
C THR A 76 -3.80 8.06 0.22
N HIS A 77 -3.10 8.52 -0.83
CA HIS A 77 -3.52 8.23 -2.20
C HIS A 77 -3.48 6.74 -2.53
N MET A 78 -2.46 6.01 -2.06
CA MET A 78 -2.34 4.57 -2.23
C MET A 78 -3.40 3.79 -1.44
N ASN A 79 -3.75 4.23 -0.22
CA ASN A 79 -4.85 3.64 0.54
C ASN A 79 -6.17 3.75 -0.24
N TRP A 80 -6.51 4.95 -0.72
CA TRP A 80 -7.70 5.15 -1.57
C TRP A 80 -7.64 4.31 -2.85
N LEU A 81 -6.51 4.32 -3.55
CA LEU A 81 -6.35 3.59 -4.80
C LEU A 81 -6.49 2.07 -4.60
N GLY A 82 -6.00 1.53 -3.49
CA GLY A 82 -6.17 0.12 -3.12
C GLY A 82 -7.64 -0.24 -2.90
N LYS A 83 -8.39 0.59 -2.17
CA LYS A 83 -9.83 0.36 -1.94
C LYS A 83 -10.65 0.49 -3.23
N PHE A 84 -10.33 1.49 -4.07
CA PHE A 84 -10.91 1.65 -5.40
C PHE A 84 -10.63 0.43 -6.29
N ALA A 85 -9.37 -0.01 -6.36
CA ALA A 85 -8.95 -1.16 -7.14
C ALA A 85 -9.67 -2.44 -6.72
N MET A 86 -9.84 -2.64 -5.40
CA MET A 86 -10.50 -3.81 -4.84
C MET A 86 -11.98 -3.84 -5.22
N HIS A 87 -12.66 -2.71 -5.16
CA HIS A 87 -14.06 -2.59 -5.59
C HIS A 87 -14.21 -2.92 -7.09
N ASP A 88 -13.31 -2.41 -7.93
CA ASP A 88 -13.28 -2.71 -9.36
C ASP A 88 -12.97 -4.19 -9.66
N LEU A 89 -12.11 -4.82 -8.86
CA LEU A 89 -11.75 -6.24 -9.01
C LEU A 89 -12.96 -7.17 -8.82
N CYS A 90 -13.96 -6.76 -8.03
CA CYS A 90 -15.18 -7.55 -7.83
C CYS A 90 -16.09 -7.59 -9.07
N SER A 91 -15.94 -6.64 -10.00
CA SER A 91 -16.84 -6.49 -11.15
C SER A 91 -16.14 -6.65 -12.52
N ARG A 92 -14.81 -6.59 -12.56
CA ARG A 92 -14.01 -6.59 -13.80
C ARG A 92 -12.91 -7.65 -13.77
N ALA A 93 -12.43 -8.04 -14.95
CA ALA A 93 -11.32 -9.00 -15.06
C ALA A 93 -9.99 -8.39 -14.58
N HIS A 94 -9.16 -9.21 -13.91
CA HIS A 94 -7.88 -8.79 -13.33
C HIS A 94 -6.95 -8.07 -14.32
N GLN A 95 -6.82 -8.56 -15.55
CA GLN A 95 -5.91 -7.95 -16.55
C GLN A 95 -6.28 -6.48 -16.83
N HIS A 96 -7.57 -6.17 -16.92
CA HIS A 96 -8.02 -4.80 -17.13
C HIS A 96 -7.67 -3.88 -15.95
N LEU A 97 -7.70 -4.42 -14.73
CA LEU A 97 -7.31 -3.67 -13.53
C LEU A 97 -5.82 -3.33 -13.54
N VAL A 98 -4.97 -4.30 -13.89
CA VAL A 98 -3.51 -4.09 -13.97
C VAL A 98 -3.16 -3.03 -15.01
N ASP A 99 -3.77 -3.12 -16.20
CA ASP A 99 -3.54 -2.16 -17.29
C ASP A 99 -4.03 -0.76 -16.90
N GLU A 100 -5.19 -0.66 -16.23
CA GLU A 100 -5.73 0.60 -15.77
C GLU A 100 -4.84 1.25 -14.70
N MET A 101 -4.39 0.49 -13.70
CA MET A 101 -3.55 1.01 -12.62
C MET A 101 -2.19 1.47 -13.13
N THR A 102 -1.61 0.69 -14.05
CA THR A 102 -0.38 1.08 -14.76
C THR A 102 -0.58 2.35 -15.57
N SER A 103 -1.72 2.46 -16.26
CA SER A 103 -2.08 3.66 -17.04
C SER A 103 -2.28 4.88 -16.13
N LYS A 104 -2.97 4.76 -14.99
CA LYS A 104 -3.13 5.85 -14.01
C LYS A 104 -1.76 6.34 -13.50
N ALA A 105 -0.82 5.43 -13.24
CA ALA A 105 0.56 5.77 -12.87
C ALA A 105 1.26 6.60 -13.96
N ALA A 106 1.16 6.13 -15.21
CA ALA A 106 1.77 6.77 -16.37
C ALA A 106 1.17 8.16 -16.63
N TYR A 107 -0.16 8.28 -16.62
CA TYR A 107 -0.86 9.54 -16.84
C TYR A 107 -0.57 10.57 -15.76
N THR A 108 -0.53 10.16 -14.49
CA THR A 108 -0.21 11.07 -13.37
C THR A 108 1.18 11.68 -13.52
N LEU A 109 2.18 10.85 -13.85
CA LEU A 109 3.56 11.33 -14.05
C LEU A 109 3.74 12.09 -15.36
N ALA A 110 3.00 11.74 -16.42
CA ALA A 110 2.97 12.51 -17.66
C ALA A 110 2.34 13.89 -17.45
N ALA A 111 1.28 13.99 -16.65
CA ALA A 111 0.66 15.26 -16.28
C ALA A 111 1.64 16.14 -15.49
N TYR A 112 2.37 15.57 -14.53
CA TYR A 112 3.43 16.30 -13.82
C TYR A 112 4.48 16.87 -14.78
N ARG A 113 5.00 16.04 -15.69
CA ARG A 113 5.99 16.49 -16.69
C ARG A 113 5.46 17.63 -17.55
N ARG A 114 4.21 17.55 -18.01
CA ARG A 114 3.59 18.56 -18.88
C ARG A 114 3.35 19.91 -18.19
N HIS A 115 3.02 19.89 -16.90
CA HIS A 115 2.52 21.08 -16.21
C HIS A 115 3.48 21.63 -15.13
N CYS A 116 4.49 20.87 -14.70
CA CYS A 116 5.30 21.22 -13.53
C CYS A 116 6.83 21.20 -13.78
N SER A 117 7.34 20.39 -14.71
CA SER A 117 8.79 20.17 -14.90
C SER A 117 9.41 20.97 -16.04
N GLY A 118 8.92 22.19 -16.27
CA GLY A 118 9.25 22.92 -17.49
C GLY A 118 8.47 22.34 -18.66
N GLY A 119 7.72 23.18 -19.36
CA GLY A 119 6.94 22.73 -20.52
C GLY A 119 7.81 22.17 -21.64
N PRO A 120 7.23 21.82 -22.81
CA PRO A 120 8.00 21.42 -24.01
C PRO A 120 9.04 22.45 -24.49
N SER A 121 9.10 23.63 -23.87
CA SER A 121 10.04 24.73 -24.12
C SER A 121 11.23 24.80 -23.15
N ASP A 122 11.33 23.92 -22.14
CA ASP A 122 12.46 23.92 -21.20
C ASP A 122 13.64 23.14 -21.78
N VAL A 123 14.63 23.87 -22.29
CA VAL A 123 15.81 23.40 -23.06
C VAL A 123 16.75 22.50 -22.22
N GLY A 124 16.50 22.35 -20.92
CA GLY A 124 17.34 21.60 -19.98
C GLY A 124 16.92 20.16 -19.68
N ALA A 125 15.67 19.76 -19.97
CA ALA A 125 15.20 18.41 -19.63
C ALA A 125 15.38 17.45 -20.81
N SER A 126 16.46 16.66 -20.79
CA SER A 126 16.70 15.62 -21.79
C SER A 126 15.46 14.70 -21.91
N PRO A 127 15.02 14.31 -23.13
CA PRO A 127 13.85 13.45 -23.34
C PRO A 127 13.85 12.15 -22.50
N GLY A 128 15.04 11.66 -22.12
CA GLY A 128 15.25 10.46 -21.32
C GLY A 128 15.21 10.64 -19.79
N GLU A 129 15.18 11.88 -19.26
CA GLU A 129 15.17 12.11 -17.82
C GLU A 129 13.73 12.30 -17.31
N ARG A 130 13.24 11.33 -16.54
CA ARG A 130 11.92 11.40 -15.91
C ARG A 130 12.08 11.98 -14.52
N VAL A 131 12.00 13.30 -14.37
CA VAL A 131 12.00 13.97 -13.05
C VAL A 131 10.66 13.70 -12.37
N PRO A 132 10.60 12.90 -11.30
CA PRO A 132 9.35 12.65 -10.60
C PRO A 132 9.04 13.78 -9.61
N PRO A 133 7.76 14.02 -9.29
CA PRO A 133 7.40 14.89 -8.17
C PRO A 133 7.98 14.34 -6.86
N ARG A 134 8.52 15.23 -6.01
CA ARG A 134 9.20 14.86 -4.75
C ARG A 134 8.36 13.94 -3.88
N ASN A 135 7.05 14.22 -3.77
CA ASN A 135 6.13 13.48 -2.90
C ASN A 135 5.60 12.18 -3.52
N MET A 136 5.57 12.06 -4.86
CA MET A 136 5.07 10.85 -5.55
C MET A 136 6.18 10.07 -6.27
N LYS A 137 7.45 10.26 -5.89
CA LYS A 137 8.58 9.55 -6.51
C LYS A 137 8.51 8.03 -6.38
N LEU A 138 7.84 7.53 -5.34
CA LEU A 138 7.65 6.09 -5.10
C LEU A 138 6.34 5.55 -5.70
N PHE A 139 5.51 6.39 -6.31
CA PHE A 139 4.18 6.02 -6.76
C PHE A 139 4.13 4.82 -7.73
N PRO A 140 4.96 4.76 -8.79
CA PRO A 140 4.98 3.58 -9.66
C PRO A 140 5.38 2.29 -8.96
N MET A 141 6.29 2.40 -7.98
CA MET A 141 6.75 1.25 -7.19
C MET A 141 5.60 0.75 -6.31
N TYR A 142 4.88 1.66 -5.63
CA TYR A 142 3.72 1.30 -4.82
C TYR A 142 2.57 0.70 -5.64
N ILE A 143 2.30 1.20 -6.85
CA ILE A 143 1.31 0.57 -7.74
C ILE A 143 1.72 -0.86 -8.11
N GLN A 144 3.00 -1.07 -8.41
CA GLN A 144 3.49 -2.42 -8.71
C GLN A 144 3.40 -3.36 -7.50
N CYS A 145 3.65 -2.85 -6.29
CA CYS A 145 3.46 -3.56 -5.03
C CYS A 145 1.99 -3.90 -4.75
N LEU A 146 1.08 -2.95 -4.99
CA LEU A 146 -0.36 -3.17 -4.88
C LEU A 146 -0.81 -4.34 -5.76
N MET A 147 -0.40 -4.34 -7.05
CA MET A 147 -0.75 -5.43 -7.98
C MET A 147 -0.12 -6.78 -7.62
N LYS A 148 0.96 -6.79 -6.82
CA LYS A 148 1.62 -8.00 -6.32
C LYS A 148 1.08 -8.50 -4.99
N THR A 149 0.18 -7.74 -4.36
CA THR A 149 -0.44 -8.15 -3.10
C THR A 149 -1.38 -9.31 -3.37
N ASP A 150 -1.38 -10.31 -2.49
CA ASP A 150 -2.18 -11.55 -2.64
C ASP A 150 -3.69 -11.27 -2.82
N ALA A 151 -4.20 -10.12 -2.36
CA ALA A 151 -5.56 -9.64 -2.60
C ALA A 151 -5.90 -9.41 -4.09
N PHE A 152 -4.91 -9.00 -4.89
CA PHE A 152 -5.05 -8.67 -6.31
C PHE A 152 -4.49 -9.75 -7.23
N MET A 153 -3.70 -10.68 -6.72
CA MET A 153 -3.11 -11.76 -7.51
C MET A 153 -4.17 -12.69 -8.11
N PRO A 154 -3.91 -13.30 -9.28
CA PRO A 154 -4.84 -14.25 -9.88
C PRO A 154 -5.04 -15.50 -8.99
N THR A 155 -6.21 -16.15 -9.13
CA THR A 155 -6.67 -17.24 -8.25
C THR A 155 -5.80 -18.50 -8.26
N ASP A 156 -4.87 -18.65 -9.21
CA ASP A 156 -3.99 -19.81 -9.33
C ASP A 156 -2.87 -19.83 -8.28
N GLN A 157 -2.51 -18.66 -7.71
CA GLN A 157 -1.39 -18.52 -6.78
C GLN A 157 -1.80 -18.43 -5.30
N VAL A 158 -3.07 -18.18 -5.01
CA VAL A 158 -3.58 -17.88 -3.65
C VAL A 158 -4.93 -18.58 -3.44
N SER A 159 -5.14 -19.15 -2.25
CA SER A 159 -6.44 -19.72 -1.90
C SER A 159 -7.53 -18.65 -1.91
N ILE A 160 -8.74 -19.03 -2.32
CA ILE A 160 -9.87 -18.10 -2.41
C ILE A 160 -10.17 -17.47 -1.05
N ASP A 161 -10.09 -18.26 0.03
CA ASP A 161 -10.31 -17.78 1.39
C ASP A 161 -9.28 -16.74 1.81
N GLU A 162 -8.00 -16.96 1.51
CA GLU A 162 -6.95 -16.00 1.85
C GLU A 162 -7.09 -14.71 1.03
N ARG A 163 -7.45 -14.82 -0.25
CA ARG A 163 -7.71 -13.65 -1.08
C ARG A 163 -8.89 -12.84 -0.54
N ALA A 164 -10.02 -13.50 -0.26
CA ALA A 164 -11.21 -12.84 0.28
C ALA A 164 -10.93 -12.18 1.64
N ARG A 165 -10.16 -12.86 2.51
CA ARG A 165 -9.71 -12.30 3.80
C ARG A 165 -8.88 -11.04 3.62
N LEU A 166 -7.90 -11.05 2.71
CA LEU A 166 -7.05 -9.88 2.46
C LEU A 166 -7.81 -8.73 1.81
N MET A 167 -8.73 -9.01 0.89
CA MET A 167 -9.62 -7.98 0.33
C MET A 167 -10.46 -7.33 1.43
N PHE A 168 -11.07 -8.14 2.30
CA PHE A 168 -11.85 -7.65 3.43
C PHE A 168 -11.01 -6.76 4.36
N LEU A 169 -9.81 -7.22 4.75
CA LEU A 169 -8.92 -6.45 5.62
C LEU A 169 -8.46 -5.15 4.97
N LEU A 170 -8.06 -5.17 3.70
CA LEU A 170 -7.59 -3.97 3.00
C LEU A 170 -8.65 -2.86 2.97
N ASN A 171 -9.93 -3.22 2.88
CA ASN A 171 -11.03 -2.26 2.88
C ASN A 171 -11.19 -1.54 4.23
N GLU A 172 -10.77 -2.19 5.32
CA GLU A 172 -10.80 -1.68 6.70
C GLU A 172 -9.51 -0.97 7.12
N MET A 173 -8.38 -1.31 6.49
CA MET A 173 -7.07 -0.78 6.87
C MET A 173 -6.98 0.76 6.78
N ASP A 174 -6.26 1.31 7.75
CA ASP A 174 -5.84 2.70 7.76
C ASP A 174 -4.66 2.96 6.81
N VAL A 175 -4.20 4.21 6.77
CA VAL A 175 -3.10 4.60 5.87
C VAL A 175 -1.79 3.92 6.27
N GLU A 176 -1.51 3.76 7.57
CA GLU A 176 -0.27 3.14 8.04
C GLU A 176 -0.25 1.62 7.79
N GLN A 177 -1.33 0.92 8.14
CA GLN A 177 -1.51 -0.51 7.94
C GLN A 177 -1.50 -0.87 6.45
N SER A 178 -2.21 -0.12 5.61
CA SER A 178 -2.20 -0.36 4.16
C SER A 178 -0.82 -0.12 3.55
N ASN A 179 -0.07 0.88 4.03
CA ASN A 179 1.31 1.11 3.60
C ASN A 179 2.21 -0.09 3.97
N ALA A 180 2.12 -0.59 5.20
CA ALA A 180 2.87 -1.76 5.64
C ALA A 180 2.47 -3.04 4.88
N LEU A 181 1.21 -3.17 4.47
CA LEU A 181 0.74 -4.28 3.64
C LEU A 181 1.33 -4.22 2.22
N PHE A 182 1.30 -3.05 1.58
CA PHE A 182 1.79 -2.87 0.21
C PHE A 182 3.33 -2.98 0.15
N TYR A 183 4.01 -2.35 1.10
CA TYR A 183 5.47 -2.35 1.17
C TYR A 183 5.92 -2.81 2.57
N PRO A 184 6.13 -4.13 2.74
CA PRO A 184 6.57 -4.69 4.01
C PRO A 184 7.89 -4.08 4.51
N ARG A 185 8.08 -4.11 5.83
CA ARG A 185 9.29 -3.64 6.51
C ARG A 185 10.23 -4.83 6.74
N LEU A 186 11.47 -4.72 6.26
CA LEU A 186 12.50 -5.76 6.41
C LEU A 186 13.58 -5.31 7.38
N TYR A 187 13.72 -5.99 8.51
CA TYR A 187 14.65 -5.63 9.58
C TYR A 187 15.82 -6.63 9.63
N PRO A 188 17.08 -6.17 9.51
CA PRO A 188 18.24 -7.04 9.67
C PRO A 188 18.49 -7.30 11.17
N VAL A 189 18.27 -8.54 11.61
CA VAL A 189 18.45 -8.91 13.03
C VAL A 189 19.87 -9.42 13.33
N HIS A 190 20.62 -9.81 12.30
CA HIS A 190 22.00 -10.32 12.42
C HIS A 190 23.04 -9.26 12.84
N ASN A 191 22.71 -7.96 12.72
CA ASN A 191 23.59 -6.86 13.11
C ASN A 191 23.24 -6.24 14.48
N LEU A 192 22.36 -6.89 15.25
CA LEU A 192 21.94 -6.38 16.55
C LEU A 192 23.05 -6.60 17.58
N ALA A 193 23.35 -5.56 18.36
CA ALA A 193 24.32 -5.65 19.44
C ALA A 193 23.81 -6.61 20.54
N PRO A 194 24.68 -7.46 21.12
CA PRO A 194 24.28 -8.49 22.09
C PRO A 194 23.82 -7.95 23.45
N LYS A 195 23.98 -6.65 23.72
CA LYS A 195 23.48 -5.97 24.92
C LYS A 195 22.43 -4.93 24.51
N PHE A 196 21.17 -5.28 24.72
CA PHE A 196 20.04 -4.40 24.49
C PHE A 196 19.87 -3.46 25.68
N GLU A 197 20.53 -2.31 25.64
CA GLU A 197 20.28 -1.21 26.60
C GLU A 197 19.12 -0.34 26.09
N GLY A 198 17.90 -0.89 26.21
CA GLY A 198 16.69 -0.13 26.52
C GLY A 198 15.93 0.60 25.40
N ASN A 199 16.53 1.25 24.40
CA ASN A 199 15.79 2.35 23.75
C ASN A 199 15.69 2.40 22.21
N VAL A 200 16.31 1.50 21.44
CA VAL A 200 16.18 1.55 19.96
C VAL A 200 15.83 0.18 19.39
N TYR A 201 14.54 -0.15 19.48
CA TYR A 201 13.91 -1.25 18.74
C TYR A 201 12.69 -0.69 18.01
N PRO A 202 12.46 -1.04 16.73
CA PRO A 202 13.25 -1.94 15.88
C PRO A 202 14.47 -1.24 15.21
N PRO A 203 15.46 -2.01 14.68
CA PRO A 203 16.53 -1.44 13.84
C PRO A 203 15.96 -0.76 12.59
N PRO A 204 16.73 0.09 11.89
CA PRO A 204 16.25 0.69 10.64
C PRO A 204 15.94 -0.39 9.60
N ALA A 205 14.75 -0.29 8.98
CA ALA A 205 14.35 -1.19 7.92
C ALA A 205 15.22 -0.99 6.66
N ILE A 206 15.55 -2.09 6.00
CA ILE A 206 16.21 -2.11 4.69
C ILE A 206 15.18 -2.29 3.58
N ARG A 207 15.58 -1.99 2.34
CA ARG A 207 14.70 -2.19 1.17
C ARG A 207 14.38 -3.67 1.01
N CYS A 208 13.13 -3.97 0.70
CA CYS A 208 12.67 -5.31 0.37
C CYS A 208 13.21 -5.69 -1.02
N SER A 209 14.44 -6.18 -1.08
CA SER A 209 14.99 -6.81 -2.28
C SER A 209 16.10 -7.76 -1.87
N TYR A 210 16.21 -8.87 -2.58
CA TYR A 210 17.23 -9.89 -2.34
C TYR A 210 18.66 -9.32 -2.45
N GLU A 211 18.85 -8.26 -3.24
CA GLU A 211 20.15 -7.60 -3.41
C GLU A 211 20.70 -6.98 -2.11
N TYR A 212 19.81 -6.61 -1.18
CA TYR A 212 20.18 -6.05 0.12
C TYR A 212 20.28 -7.13 1.21
N MET A 213 20.05 -8.40 0.87
CA MET A 213 20.17 -9.52 1.78
C MET A 213 21.55 -10.17 1.65
N GLN A 214 22.29 -10.19 2.75
CA GLN A 214 23.53 -10.95 2.90
C GLN A 214 23.26 -12.47 2.91
N PRO A 215 24.12 -13.31 2.31
CA PRO A 215 23.95 -14.77 2.25
C PRO A 215 23.93 -15.49 3.61
N ASP A 216 24.49 -14.93 4.67
CA ASP A 216 24.50 -15.51 6.02
C ASP A 216 23.80 -14.59 7.05
N GLY A 217 22.78 -13.87 6.59
CA GLY A 217 21.99 -12.96 7.41
C GLY A 217 20.70 -13.59 7.93
N ALA A 218 20.24 -13.06 9.06
CA ALA A 218 18.90 -13.26 9.57
C ALA A 218 18.13 -11.94 9.48
N TYR A 219 16.86 -12.02 9.07
CA TYR A 219 15.97 -10.90 8.84
C TYR A 219 14.57 -11.16 9.39
N LEU A 220 13.88 -10.09 9.73
CA LEU A 220 12.48 -10.09 10.14
C LEU A 220 11.69 -9.26 9.12
N LEU A 221 10.75 -9.88 8.42
CA LEU A 221 9.87 -9.25 7.47
C LEU A 221 8.48 -9.08 8.10
N GLU A 222 7.98 -7.85 8.11
CA GLU A 222 6.73 -7.49 8.76
C GLU A 222 5.85 -6.72 7.77
N ASN A 223 4.62 -7.19 7.55
CA ASN A 223 3.68 -6.58 6.59
C ASN A 223 2.37 -6.09 7.27
N GLY A 224 2.41 -5.80 8.56
CA GLY A 224 1.25 -5.43 9.38
C GLY A 224 0.31 -6.58 9.76
N LEU A 225 0.34 -7.73 9.06
CA LEU A 225 -0.48 -8.90 9.36
C LEU A 225 0.35 -10.09 9.86
N ASN A 226 1.47 -10.34 9.19
CA ASN A 226 2.35 -11.47 9.42
C ASN A 226 3.75 -10.96 9.78
N LEU A 227 4.40 -11.71 10.66
CA LEU A 227 5.81 -11.53 11.00
C LEU A 227 6.57 -12.78 10.56
N LEU A 228 7.41 -12.63 9.53
CA LEU A 228 8.17 -13.73 8.94
C LEU A 228 9.64 -13.59 9.31
N GLN A 229 10.22 -14.65 9.86
CA GLN A 229 11.66 -14.73 10.08
C GLN A 229 12.32 -15.40 8.87
N CYS A 230 13.27 -14.72 8.24
CA CYS A 230 14.00 -15.23 7.08
C CYS A 230 15.48 -15.39 7.43
N SER A 231 16.02 -16.59 7.27
CA SER A 231 17.47 -16.84 7.32
C SER A 231 17.95 -17.19 5.93
N THR A 232 18.99 -16.52 5.44
CA THR A 232 19.62 -16.84 4.16
C THR A 232 20.62 -18.00 4.28
N THR A 233 21.02 -18.35 5.51
CA THR A 233 21.87 -19.50 5.80
C THR A 233 21.15 -20.80 5.40
N ARG A 234 21.73 -21.58 4.47
CA ARG A 234 21.20 -22.88 4.02
C ARG A 234 20.90 -23.88 5.15
N ALA A 235 21.51 -23.71 6.33
CA ALA A 235 21.35 -24.61 7.47
C ALA A 235 20.05 -24.40 8.28
N LEU A 236 19.44 -23.21 8.25
CA LEU A 236 18.33 -22.84 9.15
C LEU A 236 16.95 -22.84 8.49
N CYS A 237 16.87 -22.98 7.16
CA CYS A 237 15.61 -23.00 6.39
C CYS A 237 14.70 -24.23 6.64
N SER A 238 14.99 -25.06 7.66
CA SER A 238 14.32 -26.34 7.92
C SER A 238 13.36 -26.35 9.12
N ARG A 239 13.11 -25.20 9.78
CA ARG A 239 12.21 -25.16 10.94
C ARG A 239 11.19 -24.02 10.88
N PRO A 240 9.95 -24.30 10.47
CA PRO A 240 8.80 -23.50 10.87
C PRO A 240 8.66 -23.55 12.40
N LEU A 241 8.39 -22.42 13.05
CA LEU A 241 8.03 -22.35 14.49
C LEU A 241 6.55 -22.72 14.74
N GLU A 242 5.96 -23.57 13.89
CA GLU A 242 4.63 -24.18 14.08
C GLU A 242 4.66 -25.66 13.66
N PRO A 243 3.80 -26.52 14.26
CA PRO A 243 3.78 -27.94 13.94
C PRO A 243 3.33 -28.15 12.48
N LYS A 244 4.26 -28.67 11.67
CA LYS A 244 4.13 -29.19 10.30
C LYS A 244 2.69 -29.23 9.75
N ARG A 245 2.36 -28.28 8.86
CA ARG A 245 1.46 -28.58 7.73
C ARG A 245 2.31 -29.14 6.58
N PRO A 246 2.02 -30.35 6.07
CA PRO A 246 2.72 -30.89 4.91
C PRO A 246 2.26 -30.11 3.66
N GLY A 247 3.15 -29.32 3.06
CA GLY A 247 2.87 -28.59 1.81
C GLY A 247 3.44 -27.18 1.72
N ALA A 248 3.97 -26.60 2.80
CA ALA A 248 4.57 -25.27 2.75
C ALA A 248 5.98 -25.35 2.12
N GLN A 249 6.06 -25.20 0.80
CA GLN A 249 7.28 -24.70 0.17
C GLN A 249 7.61 -23.35 0.81
N CYS A 250 8.87 -23.17 1.21
CA CYS A 250 9.41 -21.87 1.56
C CYS A 250 9.53 -21.09 0.24
N ASP A 251 8.38 -20.69 -0.30
CA ASP A 251 8.31 -19.99 -1.56
C ASP A 251 8.96 -18.62 -1.39
N GLN A 252 9.74 -18.27 -2.41
CA GLN A 252 10.41 -17.00 -2.58
C GLN A 252 9.38 -15.87 -2.77
N LYS A 253 8.50 -15.62 -1.79
CA LYS A 253 7.61 -14.47 -1.77
C LYS A 253 8.32 -13.27 -1.15
N LEU A 254 9.47 -12.89 -1.71
CA LEU A 254 10.00 -11.53 -1.55
C LEU A 254 9.68 -10.76 -2.83
N ALA A 255 8.39 -10.49 -3.05
CA ALA A 255 7.92 -9.83 -4.25
C ALA A 255 7.99 -8.30 -4.10
N VAL A 256 9.19 -7.74 -4.02
CA VAL A 256 9.39 -6.30 -4.16
C VAL A 256 10.51 -6.04 -5.17
N ALA A 257 10.12 -5.32 -6.23
CA ALA A 257 10.96 -4.75 -7.29
C ALA A 257 12.09 -5.64 -7.83
N THR A 258 11.76 -6.78 -8.45
CA THR A 258 12.65 -7.38 -9.44
C THR A 258 12.69 -6.48 -10.68
N THR A 259 13.81 -5.82 -10.90
CA THR A 259 14.24 -5.34 -12.22
C THR A 259 14.18 -6.49 -13.22
N PRO A 260 13.83 -6.25 -14.51
CA PRO A 260 13.78 -7.30 -15.50
C PRO A 260 15.17 -7.94 -15.60
N ARG A 261 15.22 -9.28 -15.50
CA ARG A 261 16.45 -10.05 -15.67
C ARG A 261 17.12 -9.60 -16.97
N GLY A 262 18.35 -9.11 -16.84
CA GLY A 262 19.18 -8.74 -17.96
C GLY A 262 19.28 -9.91 -18.94
N VAL A 263 18.94 -9.63 -20.20
CA VAL A 263 19.34 -10.45 -21.33
C VAL A 263 20.86 -10.35 -21.37
N SER A 264 21.53 -11.41 -20.92
CA SER A 264 22.96 -11.58 -21.05
C SER A 264 23.34 -11.57 -22.52
N ASP A 265 24.30 -10.71 -22.85
CA ASP A 265 25.14 -10.77 -24.05
C ASP A 265 25.42 -12.22 -24.49
N ALA A 266 24.82 -12.63 -25.59
CA ALA A 266 25.34 -13.71 -26.40
C ALA A 266 26.21 -13.06 -27.48
N ARG A 267 27.52 -12.95 -27.19
CA ARG A 267 28.54 -12.78 -28.21
C ARG A 267 28.55 -14.03 -29.07
N GLY A 268 28.28 -13.86 -30.36
CA GLY A 268 28.73 -14.68 -31.47
C GLY A 268 29.27 -13.73 -32.53
#